data_AF-A0A0R3R7D4-F1
#
_entry.id   AF-A0A0R3R7D4-F1
#
_cell.length_a   1.000
_cell.length_b   1.000
_cell.length_c   1.000
_cell.angle_alpha   90.00
_cell.angle_beta   90.00
_cell.angle_gamma   90.00
#
_symmetry.space_group_name_H-M   'P 1'
#
loop_
_entity.id
_entity.type
_entity.pdbx_description
1 polymer ?
#
loop_
_entity_poly.entity_id
_entity_poly.type
_entity_poly.pdbx_seq_one_letter_code
_entity_poly.pdbx_strand_id
1 'polypeptide(L)'
;MDDLESDETVSLLSDATAKLTSTVGSLPELLEKKRLIDLHTTVATAILNQIKQRKLDVLFEAEEKIMNGLLSNASVIELMRQSSVHEDTLRIMLINYLCSSNTSKNELKEQADYLKEIGMDDAAVKYVKQLRSISNMSLNRVTNDYSGGGIKTDNMFSNLLNRGSQLFMEGVKNLVPKKHNLPLTKMVDAIITGNLQCYSRSDAEFRYYDPKLMHSSGKEPQRARGNPPQDVIVFVIGGGNYVEYQNVVDYGKSKGLARITYGCTELVNPKQFVEQV
;
A
#
# COMPACT_ATOMS: atom_id res chain seq x y z
N MET A 1 -4.79 22.91 68.29
CA MET A 1 -4.78 21.76 67.38
C MET A 1 -5.75 21.97 66.23
N ASP A 2 -6.88 22.67 66.46
CA ASP A 2 -7.91 22.95 65.45
C ASP A 2 -7.50 23.84 64.27
N ASP A 3 -6.55 24.78 64.44
CA ASP A 3 -6.15 25.68 63.32
C ASP A 3 -5.37 24.97 62.20
N LEU A 4 -4.64 23.88 62.51
CA LEU A 4 -3.84 23.14 61.52
C LEU A 4 -4.69 22.25 60.61
N GLU A 5 -5.79 21.67 61.11
CA GLU A 5 -6.73 20.91 60.30
C GLU A 5 -7.54 21.82 59.36
N SER A 6 -7.78 23.07 59.75
CA SER A 6 -8.51 24.05 58.92
C SER A 6 -7.69 24.50 57.71
N ASP A 7 -6.37 24.65 57.83
CA ASP A 7 -5.49 25.12 56.76
C ASP A 7 -5.21 24.01 55.73
N GLU A 8 -5.08 22.76 56.20
CA GLU A 8 -4.92 21.58 55.35
C GLU A 8 -6.20 21.29 54.53
N THR A 9 -7.38 21.46 55.14
CA THR A 9 -8.66 21.30 54.44
C THR A 9 -8.92 22.43 53.43
N VAL A 10 -8.53 23.67 53.73
CA VAL A 10 -8.61 24.80 52.79
C VAL A 10 -7.64 24.62 51.61
N SER A 11 -6.43 24.13 51.85
CA SER A 11 -5.47 23.78 50.79
C SER A 11 -6.00 22.68 49.87
N LEU A 12 -6.61 21.62 50.43
CA LEU A 12 -7.21 20.54 49.66
C LEU A 12 -8.41 21.02 48.82
N LEU A 13 -9.22 21.95 49.33
CA LEU A 13 -10.32 22.56 48.59
C LEU A 13 -9.83 23.49 47.46
N SER A 14 -8.74 24.21 47.70
CA SER A 14 -8.09 25.06 46.70
C SER A 14 -7.51 24.22 45.55
N ASP A 15 -6.80 23.13 45.87
CA ASP A 15 -6.26 22.18 44.88
C ASP A 15 -7.38 21.49 44.08
N ALA A 16 -8.47 21.09 44.75
CA ALA A 16 -9.64 20.54 44.08
C ALA A 16 -10.27 21.57 43.13
N THR A 17 -10.36 22.84 43.53
CA THR A 17 -10.93 23.93 42.73
C THR A 17 -10.02 24.28 41.54
N ALA A 18 -8.70 24.30 41.74
CA ALA A 18 -7.71 24.51 40.68
C ALA A 18 -7.75 23.38 39.65
N LYS A 19 -7.86 22.13 40.10
CA LYS A 19 -7.98 20.95 39.23
C LYS A 19 -9.32 20.90 38.50
N LEU A 20 -10.41 21.32 39.13
CA LEU A 20 -11.70 21.48 38.46
C LEU A 20 -11.64 22.58 37.40
N THR A 21 -11.04 23.72 37.72
CA THR A 21 -10.87 24.84 36.78
C THR A 21 -10.01 24.44 35.57
N SER A 22 -8.90 23.72 35.79
CA SER A 22 -8.07 23.20 34.68
C SER A 22 -8.79 22.13 33.87
N THR A 23 -9.62 21.31 34.51
CA THR A 23 -10.43 20.28 33.83
C THR A 23 -11.53 20.93 32.99
N VAL A 24 -12.17 21.99 33.48
CA VAL A 24 -13.17 22.77 32.72
C VAL A 24 -12.51 23.48 31.53
N GLY A 25 -11.30 24.01 31.70
CA GLY A 25 -10.55 24.64 30.61
C GLY A 25 -10.08 23.66 29.53
N SER A 26 -9.72 22.43 29.89
CA SER A 26 -9.30 21.37 28.94
C SER A 26 -10.46 20.52 28.41
N LEU A 27 -11.68 20.72 28.91
CA LEU A 27 -12.86 19.97 28.49
C LEU A 27 -13.14 20.08 26.98
N PRO A 28 -13.04 21.25 26.31
CA PRO A 28 -13.25 21.34 24.87
C PRO A 28 -12.24 20.50 24.06
N GLU A 29 -10.97 20.48 24.49
CA GLU A 29 -9.92 19.68 23.85
C GLU A 29 -10.18 18.18 24.03
N LEU A 30 -10.59 17.77 25.25
CA LEU A 30 -10.95 16.38 25.53
C LEU A 30 -12.18 15.92 24.74
N LEU A 31 -13.18 16.79 24.57
CA LEU A 31 -14.36 16.50 23.74
C LEU A 31 -13.97 16.35 22.26
N GLU A 32 -13.10 17.21 21.73
CA GLU A 32 -12.66 17.09 20.34
C GLU A 32 -11.80 15.83 20.14
N LYS A 33 -10.92 15.50 21.08
CA LYS A 33 -10.16 14.26 21.06
C LYS A 33 -11.08 13.03 21.11
N LYS A 34 -12.11 13.05 21.95
CA LYS A 34 -13.13 11.99 21.99
C LYS A 34 -13.86 11.89 20.64
N ARG A 35 -14.28 13.02 20.06
CA ARG A 35 -14.96 13.07 18.76
C ARG A 35 -14.11 12.43 17.66
N LEU A 36 -12.81 12.71 17.62
CA LEU A 36 -11.88 12.10 16.67
C LEU A 36 -11.73 10.59 16.90
N ILE A 37 -11.65 10.14 18.14
CA ILE A 37 -11.63 8.71 18.48
C ILE A 37 -12.91 8.03 17.99
N ASP A 38 -14.08 8.57 18.33
CA ASP A 38 -15.39 8.02 17.95
C ASP A 38 -15.55 7.95 16.42
N LEU A 39 -15.06 8.98 15.71
CA LEU A 39 -15.01 8.99 14.24
C LEU A 39 -14.14 7.85 13.71
N HIS A 40 -12.89 7.74 14.17
CA HIS A 40 -11.97 6.68 13.71
C HIS A 40 -12.44 5.28 14.10
N THR A 41 -13.05 5.12 15.26
CA THR A 41 -13.67 3.85 15.68
C THR A 41 -14.81 3.47 14.75
N THR A 42 -15.69 4.41 14.40
CA THR A 42 -16.79 4.17 13.46
C THR A 42 -16.28 3.76 12.09
N VAL A 43 -15.29 4.48 11.56
CA VAL A 43 -14.64 4.17 10.27
C VAL A 43 -13.98 2.79 10.32
N ALA A 44 -13.23 2.47 11.38
CA ALA A 44 -12.58 1.18 11.54
C ALA A 44 -13.59 0.02 11.61
N THR A 45 -14.70 0.19 12.32
CA THR A 45 -15.77 -0.81 12.38
C THR A 45 -16.43 -1.01 11.01
N ALA A 46 -16.70 0.07 10.27
CA ALA A 46 -17.26 -0.03 8.92
C ALA A 46 -16.30 -0.76 7.95
N ILE A 47 -15.00 -0.47 8.01
CA ILE A 47 -13.97 -1.15 7.23
C ILE A 47 -13.89 -2.64 7.61
N LEU A 48 -13.90 -2.97 8.90
CA LEU A 48 -13.87 -4.36 9.36
C LEU A 48 -15.07 -5.16 8.81
N ASN A 49 -16.26 -4.56 8.81
CA ASN A 49 -17.45 -5.21 8.24
C ASN A 49 -17.27 -5.50 6.75
N GLN A 50 -16.67 -4.59 5.99
CA GLN A 50 -16.37 -4.80 4.57
C GLN A 50 -15.31 -5.89 4.36
N ILE A 51 -14.26 -5.92 5.19
CA ILE A 51 -13.23 -6.97 5.16
C ILE A 51 -13.88 -8.35 5.36
N LYS A 52 -14.73 -8.49 6.39
CA LYS A 52 -15.44 -9.75 6.68
C LYS A 52 -16.41 -10.15 5.56
N GLN A 53 -17.23 -9.21 5.08
CA GLN A 53 -18.24 -9.47 4.05
C GLN A 53 -17.62 -9.97 2.75
N ARG A 54 -16.48 -9.40 2.34
CA ARG A 54 -15.78 -9.75 1.09
C ARG A 54 -14.65 -10.76 1.28
N LYS A 55 -14.39 -11.20 2.52
CA LYS A 55 -13.25 -12.07 2.88
C LYS A 55 -11.93 -11.53 2.33
N LEU A 56 -11.69 -10.22 2.51
CA LEU A 56 -10.52 -9.54 1.94
C LEU A 56 -9.21 -10.08 2.51
N ASP A 57 -9.23 -10.68 3.69
CA ASP A 57 -8.09 -11.36 4.30
C ASP A 57 -7.65 -12.59 3.49
N VAL A 58 -8.60 -13.36 2.97
CA VAL A 58 -8.33 -14.50 2.08
C VAL A 58 -7.82 -14.02 0.72
N LEU A 59 -8.45 -12.99 0.16
CA LEU A 59 -8.04 -12.41 -1.14
C LEU A 59 -6.64 -11.79 -1.07
N PHE A 60 -6.31 -11.10 0.02
CA PHE A 60 -4.99 -10.54 0.26
C PHE A 60 -3.92 -11.63 0.37
N GLU A 61 -4.18 -12.70 1.11
CA GLU A 61 -3.25 -13.83 1.20
C GLU A 61 -3.05 -14.51 -0.16
N ALA A 62 -4.12 -14.65 -0.94
CA ALA A 62 -4.05 -15.18 -2.29
C ALA A 62 -3.21 -14.29 -3.22
N GLU A 63 -3.40 -12.97 -3.17
CA GLU A 63 -2.59 -11.99 -3.91
C GLU A 63 -1.11 -12.16 -3.56
N GLU A 64 -0.74 -12.22 -2.27
CA GLU A 64 0.64 -12.45 -1.86
C GLU A 64 1.20 -13.78 -2.42
N LYS A 65 0.41 -14.87 -2.39
CA LYS A 65 0.86 -16.17 -2.92
C LYS A 65 1.03 -16.13 -4.44
N ILE A 66 0.15 -15.43 -5.17
CA ILE A 66 0.25 -15.26 -6.63
C ILE A 66 1.51 -14.47 -6.96
N MET A 67 1.75 -13.34 -6.29
CA MET A 67 2.93 -12.50 -6.53
C MET A 67 4.25 -13.24 -6.27
N ASN A 68 4.26 -14.17 -5.32
CA ASN A 68 5.41 -15.02 -5.00
C ASN A 68 5.50 -16.30 -5.85
N GLY A 69 4.56 -16.54 -6.77
CA GLY A 69 4.51 -17.78 -7.58
C GLY A 69 4.23 -19.05 -6.78
N LEU A 70 3.64 -18.93 -5.58
CA LEU A 70 3.34 -20.04 -4.67
C LEU A 70 1.93 -20.59 -4.83
N LEU A 71 1.04 -19.87 -5.52
CA LEU A 71 -0.34 -20.30 -5.73
C LEU A 71 -0.48 -21.08 -7.06
N SER A 72 -1.15 -22.22 -7.01
CA SER A 72 -1.48 -22.98 -8.22
C SER A 72 -2.68 -22.38 -8.95
N ASN A 73 -2.74 -22.53 -10.27
CA ASN A 73 -3.87 -22.02 -11.08
C ASN A 73 -5.22 -22.68 -10.71
N ALA A 74 -5.21 -23.94 -10.27
CA ALA A 74 -6.41 -24.63 -9.80
C ALA A 74 -7.00 -23.93 -8.56
N SER A 75 -6.13 -23.44 -7.66
CA SER A 75 -6.56 -22.64 -6.52
C SER A 75 -7.05 -21.25 -6.92
N VAL A 76 -6.54 -20.66 -8.02
CA VAL A 76 -6.99 -19.35 -8.52
C VAL A 76 -8.44 -19.41 -9.01
N ILE A 77 -8.80 -20.40 -9.83
CA ILE A 77 -10.18 -20.52 -10.34
C ILE A 77 -11.17 -20.83 -9.20
N GLU A 78 -10.75 -21.60 -8.19
CA GLU A 78 -11.57 -21.84 -7.00
C GLU A 78 -11.82 -20.54 -6.21
N LEU A 79 -10.79 -19.72 -6.01
CA LEU A 79 -10.94 -18.41 -5.37
C LEU A 79 -11.84 -17.46 -6.16
N MET A 80 -11.73 -17.47 -7.50
CA MET A 80 -12.63 -16.72 -8.38
C MET A 80 -14.09 -17.12 -8.16
N ARG A 81 -14.36 -18.42 -7.98
CA ARG A 81 -15.70 -18.95 -7.71
C ARG A 81 -16.21 -18.67 -6.29
N GLN A 82 -15.30 -18.56 -5.33
CA GLN A 82 -15.63 -18.23 -3.94
C GLN A 82 -15.84 -16.73 -3.69
N SER A 83 -15.35 -15.88 -4.59
CA SER A 83 -15.52 -14.43 -4.51
C SER A 83 -16.99 -14.04 -4.69
N SER A 84 -17.53 -13.29 -3.74
CA SER A 84 -18.89 -12.77 -3.79
C SER A 84 -19.03 -11.51 -4.64
N VAL A 85 -17.91 -10.85 -4.95
CA VAL A 85 -17.86 -9.58 -5.70
C VAL A 85 -17.19 -9.82 -7.04
N HIS A 86 -17.92 -9.55 -8.13
CA HIS A 86 -17.44 -9.76 -9.49
C HIS A 86 -16.16 -8.94 -9.80
N GLU A 87 -16.06 -7.71 -9.29
CA GLU A 87 -14.86 -6.88 -9.45
C GLU A 87 -13.61 -7.52 -8.82
N ASP A 88 -13.75 -8.19 -7.67
CA ASP A 88 -12.63 -8.91 -7.04
C ASP A 88 -12.24 -10.13 -7.86
N THR A 89 -13.22 -10.84 -8.43
CA THR A 89 -12.98 -11.97 -9.36
C THR A 89 -12.14 -11.54 -10.57
N LEU A 90 -12.51 -10.41 -11.20
CA LEU A 90 -11.76 -9.85 -12.31
C LEU A 90 -10.34 -9.46 -11.88
N ARG A 91 -10.18 -8.77 -10.75
CA ARG A 91 -8.86 -8.38 -10.23
C ARG A 91 -7.95 -9.57 -9.93
N ILE A 92 -8.47 -10.65 -9.35
CA ILE A 92 -7.71 -11.90 -9.12
C ILE A 92 -7.16 -12.45 -10.44
N MET A 93 -8.01 -12.52 -11.48
CA MET A 93 -7.58 -12.99 -12.80
C MET A 93 -6.49 -12.09 -13.39
N LEU A 94 -6.66 -10.77 -13.31
CA LEU A 94 -5.69 -9.81 -13.84
C LEU A 94 -4.34 -9.91 -13.11
N ILE A 95 -4.34 -9.99 -11.78
CA ILE A 95 -3.13 -10.16 -10.97
C ILE A 95 -2.45 -11.49 -11.32
N ASN A 96 -3.21 -12.59 -11.40
CA ASN A 96 -2.68 -13.89 -11.80
C ASN A 96 -2.01 -13.82 -13.18
N TYR A 97 -2.66 -13.17 -14.14
CA TYR A 97 -2.14 -13.04 -15.49
C TYR A 97 -0.92 -12.10 -15.57
N LEU A 98 -0.84 -11.05 -14.76
CA LEU A 98 0.30 -10.12 -14.76
C LEU A 98 1.52 -10.69 -14.03
N CYS A 99 1.31 -11.43 -12.94
CA CYS A 99 2.39 -11.96 -12.10
C CYS A 99 2.87 -13.37 -12.53
N SER A 100 2.04 -14.16 -13.20
CA SER A 100 2.44 -15.50 -13.62
C SER A 100 3.31 -15.46 -14.88
N SER A 101 4.54 -15.95 -14.78
CA SER A 101 5.48 -16.03 -15.90
C SER A 101 5.01 -16.93 -17.04
N ASN A 102 4.33 -18.05 -16.74
CA ASN A 102 3.90 -19.06 -17.70
C ASN A 102 2.49 -19.61 -17.42
N THR A 103 1.44 -18.78 -17.45
CA THR A 103 0.07 -19.31 -17.41
C THR A 103 -0.24 -20.01 -18.73
N SER A 104 -0.73 -21.25 -18.68
CA SER A 104 -1.09 -21.98 -19.89
C SER A 104 -2.29 -21.32 -20.58
N LYS A 105 -2.37 -21.45 -21.91
CA LYS A 105 -3.51 -20.93 -22.69
C LYS A 105 -4.84 -21.55 -22.25
N ASN A 106 -4.81 -22.79 -21.76
CA ASN A 106 -6.00 -23.51 -21.31
C ASN A 106 -6.54 -22.94 -19.99
N GLU A 107 -5.66 -22.67 -19.01
CA GLU A 107 -6.04 -22.07 -17.73
C GLU A 107 -6.61 -20.65 -17.92
N LEU A 108 -5.99 -19.85 -18.80
CA LEU A 108 -6.51 -18.50 -19.10
C LEU A 108 -7.86 -18.54 -19.82
N LYS A 109 -8.09 -19.58 -20.63
CA LYS A 109 -9.38 -19.77 -21.28
C LYS A 109 -10.44 -20.14 -20.26
N GLU A 110 -10.15 -21.06 -19.33
CA GLU A 110 -11.07 -21.43 -18.26
C GLU A 110 -11.45 -20.23 -17.37
N GLN A 111 -10.48 -19.41 -16.97
CA GLN A 111 -10.74 -18.19 -16.19
C GLN A 111 -11.59 -17.18 -16.97
N ALA A 112 -11.32 -16.99 -18.27
CA ALA A 112 -12.08 -16.09 -19.13
C ALA A 112 -13.50 -16.59 -19.40
N ASP A 113 -13.69 -17.90 -19.56
CA ASP A 113 -14.99 -18.52 -19.77
C ASP A 113 -15.84 -18.36 -18.50
N TYR A 114 -15.25 -18.54 -17.31
CA TYR A 114 -15.94 -18.26 -16.04
C TYR A 114 -16.34 -16.79 -15.88
N LEU A 115 -15.48 -15.82 -16.27
CA LEU A 115 -15.86 -14.40 -16.25
C LEU A 115 -17.06 -14.09 -17.15
N LYS A 116 -17.17 -14.79 -18.29
CA LYS A 116 -18.33 -14.65 -19.18
C LYS A 116 -19.59 -15.29 -18.59
N GLU A 117 -19.46 -16.41 -17.90
CA GLU A 117 -20.58 -17.07 -17.20
C GLU A 117 -21.20 -16.15 -16.14
N ILE A 118 -20.38 -15.38 -15.41
CA ILE A 118 -20.85 -14.40 -14.43
C ILE A 118 -21.30 -13.07 -15.05
N GLY A 119 -21.25 -12.93 -16.38
CA GLY A 119 -21.71 -11.74 -17.11
C GLY A 119 -20.77 -10.54 -17.02
N MET A 120 -19.48 -10.73 -16.72
CA MET A 120 -18.49 -9.64 -16.74
C MET A 120 -17.95 -9.38 -18.14
N ASP A 121 -17.68 -8.11 -18.43
CA ASP A 121 -17.01 -7.69 -19.66
C ASP A 121 -15.54 -8.15 -19.69
N ASP A 122 -15.05 -8.47 -20.88
CA ASP A 122 -13.70 -8.95 -21.12
C ASP A 122 -12.77 -7.86 -21.70
N ALA A 123 -13.22 -6.61 -21.80
CA ALA A 123 -12.43 -5.47 -22.29
C ALA A 123 -11.10 -5.31 -21.52
N ALA A 124 -11.16 -5.21 -20.19
CA ALA A 124 -9.96 -5.10 -19.35
C ALA A 124 -8.99 -6.27 -19.56
N VAL A 125 -9.52 -7.49 -19.72
CA VAL A 125 -8.70 -8.69 -19.97
C VAL A 125 -8.03 -8.61 -21.35
N LYS A 126 -8.74 -8.14 -22.38
CA LYS A 126 -8.19 -7.94 -23.73
C LYS A 126 -7.10 -6.88 -23.73
N TYR A 127 -7.33 -5.75 -23.07
CA TYR A 127 -6.36 -4.67 -22.96
C TYR A 127 -5.11 -5.13 -22.21
N VAL A 128 -5.26 -5.79 -21.06
CA VAL A 128 -4.13 -6.30 -20.29
C VAL A 128 -3.34 -7.36 -21.07
N LYS A 129 -4.00 -8.20 -21.87
CA LYS A 129 -3.32 -9.12 -22.81
C LYS A 129 -2.47 -8.37 -23.84
N GLN A 130 -3.02 -7.31 -24.43
CA GLN A 130 -2.29 -6.45 -25.36
C GLN A 130 -1.11 -5.76 -24.66
N LEU A 131 -1.32 -5.18 -23.48
CA LEU A 131 -0.29 -4.54 -22.67
C LEU A 131 0.85 -5.51 -22.34
N ARG A 132 0.54 -6.74 -21.92
CA ARG A 132 1.54 -7.78 -21.65
C ARG A 132 2.29 -8.17 -22.92
N SER A 133 1.63 -8.26 -24.07
CA SER A 133 2.31 -8.57 -25.34
C SER A 133 3.33 -7.50 -25.73
N ILE A 134 3.01 -6.23 -25.50
CA ILE A 134 3.91 -5.08 -25.73
C ILE A 134 5.02 -5.06 -24.66
N SER A 135 4.67 -5.42 -23.42
CA SER A 135 5.54 -5.35 -22.24
C SER A 135 6.35 -6.62 -21.96
N ASN A 136 6.25 -7.67 -22.77
CA ASN A 136 6.92 -8.97 -22.56
C ASN A 136 8.46 -8.86 -22.49
N MET A 137 9.04 -7.69 -22.77
CA MET A 137 10.46 -7.41 -22.56
C MET A 137 10.78 -6.84 -21.15
N SER A 138 9.79 -6.27 -20.43
CA SER A 138 9.96 -5.53 -19.16
C SER A 138 9.22 -6.15 -17.96
N LEU A 139 8.05 -6.77 -18.17
CA LEU A 139 7.16 -7.19 -17.08
C LEU A 139 7.64 -8.46 -16.32
N ASN A 140 8.37 -9.36 -16.99
CA ASN A 140 8.95 -10.58 -16.39
C ASN A 140 10.02 -10.31 -15.30
N ARG A 141 10.31 -9.04 -14.99
CA ARG A 141 11.36 -8.63 -14.03
C ARG A 141 10.82 -8.24 -12.66
N VAL A 142 9.52 -7.91 -12.57
CA VAL A 142 8.92 -7.43 -11.32
C VAL A 142 8.72 -8.55 -10.30
N THR A 143 8.55 -9.80 -10.77
CA THR A 143 8.24 -10.98 -9.94
C THR A 143 9.48 -11.61 -9.30
N ASN A 144 10.65 -11.55 -9.95
CA ASN A 144 11.86 -12.20 -9.43
C ASN A 144 12.44 -11.53 -8.17
N ASP A 145 12.12 -10.26 -7.90
CA ASP A 145 12.58 -9.55 -6.70
C ASP A 145 11.51 -9.43 -5.63
N TYR A 146 10.33 -10.06 -5.76
CA TYR A 146 9.35 -10.12 -4.68
C TYR A 146 9.76 -11.05 -3.53
N SER A 147 11.07 -11.32 -3.38
CA SER A 147 11.65 -12.08 -2.28
C SER A 147 12.08 -11.14 -1.15
N GLY A 148 11.56 -11.37 0.05
CA GLY A 148 12.12 -10.80 1.29
C GLY A 148 11.42 -9.55 1.82
N GLY A 149 10.26 -9.74 2.45
CA GLY A 149 9.70 -8.80 3.42
C GLY A 149 9.57 -9.48 4.78
N GLY A 150 10.47 -9.17 5.72
CA GLY A 150 10.33 -9.65 7.10
C GLY A 150 9.02 -9.16 7.71
N ILE A 151 8.36 -10.02 8.50
CA ILE A 151 7.14 -9.66 9.24
C ILE A 151 7.52 -8.59 10.26
N LYS A 152 7.21 -7.32 9.98
CA LYS A 152 7.23 -6.25 10.97
C LYS A 152 5.78 -5.87 11.24
N THR A 153 5.20 -6.50 12.27
CA THR A 153 3.92 -6.05 12.81
C THR A 153 4.12 -4.63 13.32
N ASP A 154 3.47 -3.63 12.71
CA ASP A 154 3.54 -2.26 13.22
C ASP A 154 2.98 -2.22 14.64
N ASN A 155 3.68 -1.54 15.56
CA ASN A 155 3.29 -1.43 16.97
C ASN A 155 1.85 -0.89 17.15
N MET A 156 1.30 -0.17 16.17
CA MET A 156 -0.09 0.30 16.15
C MET A 156 -1.09 -0.86 16.00
N PHE A 157 -0.80 -1.87 15.17
CA PHE A 157 -1.63 -3.07 15.02
C PHE A 157 -1.59 -3.90 16.30
N SER A 158 -0.42 -4.09 16.89
CA SER A 158 -0.27 -4.77 18.19
C SER A 158 -1.01 -4.04 19.32
N ASN A 159 -0.96 -2.70 19.35
CA ASN A 159 -1.68 -1.92 20.37
C ASN A 159 -3.21 -1.94 20.18
N LEU A 160 -3.70 -2.03 18.94
CA LEU A 160 -5.13 -2.21 18.65
C LEU A 160 -5.60 -3.62 19.03
N LEU A 161 -4.82 -4.65 18.72
CA LEU A 161 -5.06 -6.04 19.14
C LEU A 161 -5.06 -6.18 20.67
N ASN A 162 -4.18 -5.45 21.36
CA ASN A 162 -4.07 -5.48 22.83
C ASN A 162 -5.16 -4.67 23.55
N ARG A 163 -5.85 -3.74 22.87
CA ARG A 163 -6.90 -2.89 23.46
C ARG A 163 -8.33 -3.19 22.97
N GLY A 164 -8.49 -3.92 21.86
CA GLY A 164 -9.78 -4.32 21.28
C GLY A 164 -9.94 -5.83 21.19
N SER A 165 -10.47 -6.43 22.25
CA SER A 165 -10.69 -7.87 22.46
C SER A 165 -11.55 -8.56 21.38
N GLN A 166 -11.05 -9.68 20.83
CA GLN A 166 -11.76 -10.78 20.13
C GLN A 166 -12.65 -10.46 18.90
N LEU A 167 -13.45 -9.39 18.91
CA LEU A 167 -14.37 -9.00 17.82
C LEU A 167 -13.64 -8.50 16.55
N PHE A 168 -12.45 -7.90 16.74
CA PHE A 168 -11.62 -7.35 15.67
C PHE A 168 -10.63 -8.36 15.08
N MET A 169 -10.46 -9.54 15.69
CA MET A 169 -9.46 -10.54 15.25
C MET A 169 -10.01 -11.53 14.21
N GLU A 170 -11.31 -11.80 14.26
CA GLU A 170 -11.99 -12.62 13.27
C GLU A 170 -12.03 -11.86 11.92
N GLY A 171 -11.49 -12.43 10.85
CA GLY A 171 -11.46 -11.82 9.52
C GLY A 171 -10.29 -10.87 9.20
N VAL A 172 -9.32 -10.67 10.10
CA VAL A 172 -8.08 -9.93 9.79
C VAL A 172 -6.81 -10.76 10.05
N LYS A 173 -6.97 -12.05 10.36
CA LYS A 173 -5.86 -12.95 10.73
C LYS A 173 -4.78 -13.04 9.66
N ASN A 174 -5.18 -12.95 8.39
CA ASN A 174 -4.27 -13.04 7.25
C ASN A 174 -3.83 -11.67 6.72
N LEU A 175 -4.35 -10.57 7.29
CA LEU A 175 -3.94 -9.20 6.95
C LEU A 175 -2.72 -8.79 7.77
N VAL A 176 -1.60 -9.49 7.58
CA VAL A 176 -0.32 -9.11 8.16
C VAL A 176 0.49 -8.39 7.08
N PRO A 177 0.56 -7.04 7.09
CA PRO A 177 1.30 -6.33 6.07
C PRO A 177 2.79 -6.67 6.21
N LYS A 178 3.35 -7.31 5.18
CA LYS A 178 4.80 -7.44 5.06
C LYS A 178 5.34 -6.13 4.49
N LYS A 179 6.30 -5.53 5.17
CA LYS A 179 6.98 -4.36 4.61
C LYS A 179 7.88 -4.85 3.47
N HIS A 180 7.44 -4.58 2.24
CA HIS A 180 8.21 -4.86 1.03
C HIS A 180 8.30 -3.60 0.17
N ASN A 181 9.43 -3.41 -0.51
CA ASN A 181 9.60 -2.30 -1.44
C ASN A 181 8.95 -2.68 -2.77
N LEU A 182 7.89 -1.96 -3.12
CA LEU A 182 7.18 -2.12 -4.39
C LEU A 182 8.09 -1.78 -5.57
N PRO A 183 7.72 -2.19 -6.80
CA PRO A 183 8.57 -2.01 -7.97
C PRO A 183 8.97 -0.55 -8.20
N LEU A 184 8.04 0.38 -7.99
CA LEU A 184 8.31 1.82 -8.06
C LEU A 184 9.38 2.24 -7.04
N THR A 185 9.24 1.84 -5.79
CA THR A 185 10.19 2.17 -4.72
C THR A 185 11.57 1.57 -4.99
N LYS A 186 11.65 0.37 -5.56
CA LYS A 186 12.92 -0.23 -5.99
C LYS A 186 13.57 0.53 -7.14
N MET A 187 12.78 1.00 -8.11
CA MET A 187 13.28 1.87 -9.17
C MET A 187 13.85 3.16 -8.59
N VAL A 188 13.13 3.78 -7.65
CA VAL A 188 13.59 4.98 -6.93
C VAL A 188 14.88 4.70 -6.15
N ASP A 189 14.98 3.56 -5.45
CA ASP A 189 16.18 3.16 -4.71
C ASP A 189 17.38 2.94 -5.63
N ALA A 190 17.19 2.24 -6.75
CA ALA A 190 18.23 2.04 -7.75
C ALA A 190 18.70 3.39 -8.35
N ILE A 191 17.77 4.33 -8.53
CA ILE A 191 18.09 5.67 -9.03
C ILE A 191 18.92 6.46 -8.00
N ILE A 192 18.50 6.47 -6.74
CA ILE A 192 19.13 7.23 -5.65
C ILE A 192 20.51 6.65 -5.29
N THR A 193 20.64 5.32 -5.24
CA THR A 193 21.88 4.63 -4.88
C THR A 193 22.87 4.53 -6.05
N GLY A 194 22.43 4.83 -7.27
CA GLY A 194 23.23 4.64 -8.48
C GLY A 194 23.44 3.18 -8.87
N ASN A 195 22.76 2.23 -8.23
CA ASN A 195 22.84 0.81 -8.52
C ASN A 195 21.85 0.41 -9.63
N LEU A 196 22.04 0.95 -10.84
CA LEU A 196 21.27 0.54 -12.03
C LEU A 196 21.71 -0.85 -12.57
N GLN A 197 22.75 -1.48 -11.98
CA GLN A 197 23.22 -2.81 -12.36
C GLN A 197 22.14 -3.90 -12.22
N CYS A 198 21.18 -3.71 -11.30
CA CYS A 198 20.03 -4.60 -11.15
C CYS A 198 19.09 -4.60 -12.38
N TYR A 199 19.09 -3.54 -13.19
CA TYR A 199 18.29 -3.41 -14.42
C TYR A 199 19.10 -3.60 -15.72
N SER A 200 20.42 -3.80 -15.62
CA SER A 200 21.39 -3.77 -16.73
C SER A 200 21.36 -4.96 -17.70
N ARG A 201 20.25 -5.71 -17.76
CA ARG A 201 20.05 -6.78 -18.77
C ARG A 201 18.96 -6.45 -19.80
N SER A 202 18.44 -5.22 -19.88
CA SER A 202 17.68 -4.74 -21.07
C SER A 202 17.58 -3.22 -21.12
N ASP A 203 17.89 -2.65 -22.29
CA ASP A 203 17.35 -1.50 -23.06
C ASP A 203 16.41 -0.42 -22.47
N ALA A 204 15.99 -0.46 -21.21
CA ALA A 204 15.20 0.59 -20.56
C ALA A 204 16.09 1.41 -19.61
N GLU A 205 17.05 2.10 -20.20
CA GLU A 205 17.91 3.04 -19.49
C GLU A 205 17.11 4.27 -19.06
N PHE A 206 17.08 4.55 -17.75
CA PHE A 206 16.50 5.80 -17.25
C PHE A 206 17.29 6.98 -17.80
N ARG A 207 16.67 7.73 -18.70
CA ARG A 207 17.29 8.93 -19.28
C ARG A 207 17.54 9.97 -18.19
N TYR A 208 18.76 10.48 -18.16
CA TYR A 208 19.17 11.53 -17.23
C TYR A 208 19.22 12.87 -17.97
N TYR A 209 18.51 13.85 -17.43
CA TYR A 209 18.47 15.21 -17.97
C TYR A 209 18.85 16.19 -16.85
N ASP A 210 19.85 17.02 -17.11
CA ASP A 210 20.22 18.14 -16.23
C ASP A 210 19.84 19.46 -16.91
N PRO A 211 18.83 20.21 -16.41
CA PRO A 211 18.40 21.47 -17.01
C PRO A 211 19.49 22.56 -17.00
N LYS A 212 20.57 22.41 -16.21
CA LYS A 212 21.70 23.34 -16.20
C LYS A 212 22.68 23.10 -17.36
N LEU A 213 22.67 21.90 -17.95
CA LEU A 213 23.52 21.57 -19.09
C LEU A 213 22.80 21.99 -20.38
N MET A 214 23.11 23.20 -20.88
CA MET A 214 22.41 23.78 -22.03
C MET A 214 22.56 23.00 -23.34
N HIS A 215 23.60 22.15 -23.47
CA HIS A 215 23.77 21.24 -24.60
C HIS A 215 24.53 19.98 -24.16
N SER A 216 23.95 18.78 -24.34
CA SER A 216 24.64 17.52 -24.12
C SER A 216 25.78 17.38 -25.13
N SER A 217 27.03 17.46 -24.67
CA SER A 217 28.21 17.26 -25.51
C SER A 217 28.40 15.77 -25.84
N GLY A 218 27.41 15.11 -26.48
CA GLY A 218 27.46 13.74 -27.04
C GLY A 218 27.81 12.59 -26.09
N LYS A 219 28.27 12.88 -24.87
CA LYS A 219 28.54 11.94 -23.80
C LYS A 219 27.37 12.01 -22.85
N GLU A 220 26.73 10.87 -22.61
CA GLU A 220 25.71 10.79 -21.57
C GLU A 220 26.30 11.35 -20.27
N PRO A 221 25.61 12.30 -19.63
CA PRO A 221 26.06 12.80 -18.36
C PRO A 221 26.03 11.62 -17.38
N GLN A 222 27.20 11.07 -17.08
CA GLN A 222 27.36 10.10 -16.02
C GLN A 222 26.85 10.77 -14.76
N ARG A 223 25.83 10.19 -14.11
CA ARG A 223 25.37 10.66 -12.81
C ARG A 223 26.61 10.83 -11.95
N ALA A 224 26.88 12.07 -11.56
CA ALA A 224 27.97 12.33 -10.64
C ALA A 224 27.73 11.40 -9.45
N ARG A 225 28.71 10.55 -9.13
CA ARG A 225 28.75 9.71 -7.92
C ARG A 225 28.91 10.62 -6.70
N GLY A 226 28.05 11.62 -6.59
CA GLY A 226 28.00 12.60 -5.53
C GLY A 226 27.13 12.11 -4.39
N ASN A 227 26.92 13.01 -3.43
CA ASN A 227 26.07 12.74 -2.28
C ASN A 227 24.63 12.40 -2.72
N PRO A 228 23.94 11.53 -1.98
CA PRO A 228 22.55 11.20 -2.28
C PRO A 228 21.69 12.46 -2.26
N PRO A 229 20.69 12.57 -3.16
CA PRO A 229 19.77 13.69 -3.18
C PRO A 229 19.04 13.80 -1.84
N GLN A 230 18.88 15.03 -1.34
CA GLN A 230 18.12 15.31 -0.11
C GLN A 230 16.63 15.46 -0.39
N ASP A 231 16.29 16.03 -1.55
CA ASP A 231 14.93 16.27 -2.02
C ASP A 231 14.66 15.44 -3.28
N VAL A 232 13.64 14.59 -3.21
CA VAL A 232 13.28 13.68 -4.32
C VAL A 232 11.80 13.86 -4.67
N ILE A 233 11.53 14.04 -5.97
CA ILE A 233 10.18 14.10 -6.52
C ILE A 233 9.98 12.87 -7.40
N VAL A 234 8.95 12.08 -7.11
CA VAL A 234 8.55 10.89 -7.87
C VAL A 234 7.20 11.20 -8.53
N PHE A 235 7.13 11.15 -9.85
CA PHE A 235 5.89 11.44 -10.58
C PHE A 235 5.49 10.29 -11.51
N VAL A 236 4.30 9.73 -11.30
CA VAL A 236 3.74 8.62 -12.09
C VAL A 236 2.77 9.14 -13.14
N ILE A 237 3.01 8.81 -14.41
CA ILE A 237 2.15 9.19 -15.53
C ILE A 237 1.19 8.03 -15.85
N GLY A 238 -0.12 8.28 -15.83
CA GLY A 238 -1.17 7.32 -16.19
C GLY A 238 -2.15 7.05 -15.04
N GLY A 239 -1.63 6.82 -13.83
CA GLY A 239 -2.45 6.63 -12.63
C GLY A 239 -1.56 6.24 -11.45
N GLY A 240 -1.74 6.91 -10.32
CA GLY A 240 -1.09 6.59 -9.06
C GLY A 240 -2.07 6.02 -8.05
N ASN A 241 -1.56 5.42 -6.98
CA ASN A 241 -2.40 4.85 -5.93
C ASN A 241 -1.81 5.08 -4.52
N TYR A 242 -2.64 4.93 -3.50
CA TYR A 242 -2.25 5.12 -2.11
C TYR A 242 -1.19 4.13 -1.62
N VAL A 243 -1.14 2.93 -2.20
CA VAL A 243 -0.20 1.88 -1.80
C VAL A 243 1.22 2.24 -2.23
N GLU A 244 1.38 2.75 -3.46
CA GLU A 244 2.63 3.31 -3.96
C GLU A 244 3.07 4.55 -3.17
N TYR A 245 2.15 5.50 -2.96
CA TYR A 245 2.40 6.70 -2.16
C TYR A 245 2.98 6.33 -0.79
N GLN A 246 2.29 5.47 -0.05
CA GLN A 246 2.69 5.08 1.29
C GLN A 246 4.05 4.37 1.28
N ASN A 247 4.28 3.49 0.31
CA ASN A 247 5.52 2.75 0.19
C ASN A 247 6.74 3.66 -0.10
N VAL A 248 6.57 4.65 -0.98
CA VAL A 248 7.61 5.64 -1.30
C VAL A 248 7.89 6.57 -0.11
N VAL A 249 6.85 7.02 0.59
CA VAL A 249 7.00 7.88 1.79
C VAL A 249 7.72 7.14 2.91
N ASP A 250 7.35 5.89 3.18
CA ASP A 250 8.02 5.08 4.21
C ASP A 250 9.47 4.76 3.84
N TYR A 251 9.73 4.49 2.56
CA TYR A 251 11.09 4.36 2.04
C TYR A 251 11.91 5.63 2.29
N GLY A 252 11.39 6.81 1.95
CA GLY A 252 12.10 8.08 2.15
C GLY A 252 12.46 8.34 3.61
N LYS A 253 11.52 8.06 4.55
CA LYS A 253 11.79 8.12 5.99
C LYS A 253 12.89 7.14 6.41
N SER A 254 12.85 5.90 5.91
CA SER A 254 13.83 4.87 6.25
C SER A 254 15.24 5.17 5.75
N LYS A 255 15.36 5.93 4.64
CA LYS A 255 16.63 6.34 4.04
C LYS A 255 17.15 7.68 4.58
N GLY A 256 16.40 8.37 5.43
CA GLY A 256 16.78 9.67 5.97
C GLY A 256 16.80 10.78 4.91
N LEU A 257 15.93 10.70 3.90
CA LEU A 257 15.77 11.80 2.95
C LEU A 257 15.13 13.00 3.67
N ALA A 258 15.61 14.22 3.37
CA ALA A 258 15.03 15.44 3.92
C ALA A 258 13.57 15.61 3.45
N ARG A 259 13.31 15.33 2.17
CA ARG A 259 11.97 15.39 1.59
C ARG A 259 11.80 14.39 0.45
N ILE A 260 10.69 13.67 0.48
CA ILE A 260 10.21 12.90 -0.66
C ILE A 260 8.78 13.31 -1.00
N THR A 261 8.50 13.56 -2.27
CA THR A 261 7.18 13.98 -2.76
C THR A 261 6.75 13.02 -3.86
N TYR A 262 5.61 12.36 -3.65
CA TYR A 262 4.97 11.51 -4.65
C TYR A 262 3.85 12.30 -5.32
N GLY A 263 3.82 12.24 -6.65
CA GLY A 263 2.78 12.81 -7.48
C GLY A 263 2.37 11.82 -8.57
N CYS A 264 1.18 12.03 -9.12
CA CYS A 264 0.68 11.26 -10.24
C CYS A 264 -0.28 12.13 -11.07
N THR A 265 -0.59 11.70 -12.29
CA THR A 265 -1.58 12.37 -13.14
C THR A 265 -2.98 12.32 -12.54
N GLU A 266 -3.35 11.18 -11.96
CA GLU A 266 -4.63 10.93 -11.31
C GLU A 266 -4.41 9.91 -10.19
N LEU A 267 -5.05 10.12 -9.04
CA LEU A 267 -5.05 9.16 -7.93
C LEU A 267 -6.26 8.25 -8.08
N VAL A 268 -6.04 7.02 -8.51
CA VAL A 268 -7.10 6.07 -8.86
C VAL A 268 -7.22 4.97 -7.81
N ASN A 269 -8.47 4.58 -7.52
CA ASN A 269 -8.73 3.35 -6.78
C ASN A 269 -8.76 2.14 -7.73
N PRO A 270 -8.67 0.90 -7.20
CA PRO A 270 -8.59 -0.29 -8.06
C PRO A 270 -9.80 -0.49 -8.98
N LYS A 271 -10.99 -0.04 -8.57
CA LYS A 271 -12.20 -0.13 -9.38
C LYS A 271 -12.13 0.83 -10.58
N GLN A 272 -11.81 2.09 -10.32
CA GLN A 272 -11.65 3.11 -11.36
C GLN A 272 -10.57 2.73 -12.37
N PHE A 273 -9.45 2.15 -11.88
CA PHE A 273 -8.38 1.71 -12.76
C PHE A 273 -8.82 0.58 -13.70
N VAL A 274 -9.61 -0.39 -13.20
CA VAL A 274 -10.16 -1.46 -14.03
C VAL A 274 -11.22 -0.94 -15.02
N GLU A 275 -11.95 0.11 -14.68
CA GLU A 275 -12.90 0.75 -15.60
C GLU A 275 -12.21 1.54 -16.73
N GLN A 276 -10.99 2.06 -16.47
CA GLN A 276 -10.19 2.78 -17.47
C GLN A 276 -9.46 1.86 -18.47
N VAL A 277 -9.28 0.59 -18.11
CA VAL A 277 -8.47 -0.43 -18.80
C VAL A 277 -9.36 -1.38 -19.58
#